data_AF-A0A1H6TX33-F1
#
_entry.id   AF-A0A1H6TX33-F1
#
_cell.length_a   1.000
_cell.length_b   1.000
_cell.length_c   1.000
_cell.angle_alpha   90.00
_cell.angle_beta   90.00
_cell.angle_gamma   90.00
#
_symmetry.space_group_name_H-M   'P 1'
#
loop_
_entity.id
_entity.type
_entity.pdbx_description
1 polymer ?
#
loop_
_entity_poly.entity_id
_entity_poly.type
_entity_poly.pdbx_seq_one_letter_code
_entity_poly.pdbx_strand_id
1 'polypeptide(L)'
;MRRDAGLNIEINKIYSTIEDSCNLVLLPKTVFRQLKLEKLPYRLYEAKSKHLRFYLMKLEKTGRVILIGGRKTNQKADLKYLESLVKEIHSQGIST
;
A
#
# COMPACT_ATOMS: atom_id res chain seq x y z
N MET A 1 19.07 -13.09 16.43
CA MET A 1 19.49 -12.52 15.14
C MET A 1 18.70 -13.02 13.89
N ARG A 2 17.58 -13.78 14.02
CA ARG A 2 16.86 -14.36 12.85
C ARG A 2 15.61 -13.60 12.37
N ARG A 3 15.03 -12.68 13.17
CA ARG A 3 13.77 -12.00 12.80
C ARG A 3 13.97 -10.89 11.77
N ASP A 4 15.05 -10.11 11.88
CA ASP A 4 15.26 -8.93 11.04
C ASP A 4 15.64 -9.28 9.59
N ALA A 5 16.44 -10.34 9.40
CA ALA A 5 16.78 -10.84 8.07
C ALA A 5 15.54 -11.29 7.27
N GLY A 6 14.53 -11.87 7.94
CA GLY A 6 13.28 -12.25 7.32
C GLY A 6 12.46 -11.05 6.85
N LEU A 7 12.46 -9.95 7.60
CA LEU A 7 11.74 -8.73 7.24
C LEU A 7 12.34 -8.05 6.01
N ASN A 8 13.66 -8.01 5.88
CA ASN A 8 14.32 -7.44 4.70
C ASN A 8 13.96 -8.19 3.41
N ILE A 9 13.91 -9.53 3.47
CA ILE A 9 13.46 -10.36 2.34
C ILE A 9 12.01 -10.02 1.96
N GLU A 10 11.15 -9.82 2.95
CA GLU A 10 9.77 -9.45 2.72
C GLU A 10 9.60 -8.04 2.16
N ILE A 11 10.43 -7.08 2.57
CA ILE A 11 10.48 -5.72 2.01
C ILE A 11 10.85 -5.78 0.53
N ASN A 12 11.91 -6.51 0.16
CA ASN A 12 12.31 -6.69 -1.22
C ASN A 12 11.19 -7.31 -2.07
N LYS A 13 10.50 -8.31 -1.53
CA LYS A 13 9.34 -8.92 -2.19
C LYS A 13 8.20 -7.93 -2.40
N ILE A 14 7.94 -7.07 -1.42
CA ILE A 14 6.92 -6.02 -1.55
C ILE A 14 7.32 -5.02 -2.63
N TYR A 15 8.58 -4.56 -2.67
CA TYR A 15 9.03 -3.63 -3.71
C TYR A 15 8.91 -4.22 -5.11
N SER A 16 9.34 -5.47 -5.31
CA SER A 16 9.14 -6.17 -6.59
C SER A 16 7.65 -6.29 -6.96
N THR A 17 6.78 -6.61 -6.00
CA THR A 17 5.32 -6.65 -6.23
C THR A 17 4.77 -5.28 -6.64
N ILE A 18 5.26 -4.20 -6.04
CA ILE A 18 4.84 -2.83 -6.36
C ILE A 18 5.31 -2.45 -7.77
N GLU A 19 6.56 -2.75 -8.11
CA GLU A 19 7.14 -2.52 -9.43
C GLU A 19 6.36 -3.25 -10.52
N ASP A 20 6.09 -4.55 -10.35
CA ASP A 20 5.25 -5.35 -11.23
C ASP A 20 3.87 -4.70 -11.42
N SER A 21 3.25 -4.22 -10.33
CA SER A 21 1.95 -3.56 -10.40
C SER A 21 1.99 -2.24 -11.19
N CYS A 22 3.13 -1.53 -11.18
CA CYS A 22 3.38 -0.31 -11.96
C CYS A 22 3.61 -0.63 -13.43
N ASN A 23 4.23 -1.76 -13.74
CA ASN A 23 4.41 -2.29 -15.09
C ASN A 23 3.17 -3.05 -15.62
N LEU A 24 1.99 -2.83 -15.03
CA LEU A 24 0.70 -3.41 -15.43
C LEU A 24 0.66 -4.95 -15.43
N VAL A 25 1.57 -5.59 -14.69
CA VAL A 25 1.54 -7.04 -14.50
C VAL A 25 0.32 -7.42 -13.67
N LEU A 26 -0.40 -8.46 -14.10
CA LEU A 26 -1.52 -9.01 -13.35
C LEU A 26 -1.01 -9.80 -12.15
N LEU A 27 -1.33 -9.30 -10.96
CA LEU A 27 -0.90 -9.90 -9.69
C LEU A 27 -2.06 -10.61 -8.99
N PRO A 28 -1.80 -11.74 -8.30
CA PRO A 28 -2.80 -12.37 -7.46
C PRO A 28 -3.34 -11.43 -6.37
N LYS A 29 -4.66 -11.45 -6.13
CA LYS A 29 -5.29 -10.68 -5.05
C LYS A 29 -4.73 -10.97 -3.66
N THR A 30 -4.07 -12.12 -3.49
CA THR A 30 -3.40 -12.53 -2.26
C THR A 30 -2.12 -11.74 -1.98
N VAL A 31 -1.46 -11.18 -3.00
CA VAL A 31 -0.21 -10.40 -2.89
C VAL A 31 -0.40 -8.91 -3.14
N PHE A 32 -1.30 -8.53 -4.04
CA PHE A 32 -1.62 -7.14 -4.34
C PHE A 32 -3.11 -6.99 -4.61
N ARG A 33 -3.78 -6.04 -3.94
CA ARG A 33 -5.21 -5.80 -4.18
C ARG A 33 -5.57 -4.33 -4.07
N GLN A 34 -6.60 -3.92 -4.79
CA GLN A 34 -7.25 -2.64 -4.55
C GLN A 34 -8.09 -2.72 -3.26
N LEU A 35 -7.98 -1.70 -2.42
CA LEU A 35 -8.81 -1.53 -1.24
C LEU A 35 -10.14 -0.88 -1.64
N LYS A 36 -11.23 -1.38 -1.05
CA LYS A 36 -12.57 -0.82 -1.18
C LYS A 36 -12.92 -0.09 0.12
N LEU A 37 -12.21 1.01 0.37
CA LEU A 37 -12.59 1.92 1.44
C LEU A 37 -13.72 2.82 0.93
N GLU A 38 -14.49 3.43 1.84
CA GLU A 38 -15.61 4.33 1.48
C GLU A 38 -15.16 5.46 0.53
N LYS A 39 -16.13 6.19 -0.05
CA LYS A 39 -16.02 7.17 -1.17
C LYS A 39 -14.84 8.17 -1.07
N LEU A 40 -13.63 7.69 -1.22
CA LEU A 40 -12.41 8.48 -1.37
C LEU A 40 -12.16 8.67 -2.87
N PRO A 41 -11.70 9.86 -3.29
CA PRO A 41 -11.46 10.14 -4.71
C PRO A 41 -10.28 9.36 -5.29
N TYR A 42 -9.48 8.70 -4.42
CA TYR A 42 -8.26 8.02 -4.82
C TYR A 42 -8.40 6.50 -4.80
N ARG A 43 -7.73 5.83 -5.76
CA ARG A 43 -7.61 4.37 -5.74
C ARG A 43 -6.49 3.98 -4.80
N LEU A 44 -6.85 3.27 -3.74
CA LEU A 44 -5.93 2.74 -2.74
C LEU A 44 -5.65 1.26 -2.97
N TYR A 45 -4.43 0.84 -2.70
CA TYR A 45 -3.96 -0.52 -2.89
C TYR A 45 -3.22 -1.03 -1.66
N GLU A 46 -3.17 -2.34 -1.50
CA GLU A 46 -2.41 -3.03 -0.47
C GLU A 46 -1.49 -4.06 -1.12
N ALA A 47 -0.18 -3.91 -0.90
CA ALA A 47 0.85 -4.89 -1.20
C ALA A 47 1.16 -5.72 0.06
N LYS A 48 1.30 -7.04 -0.09
CA LYS A 48 1.31 -8.00 1.03
C LYS A 48 2.48 -8.95 0.94
N SER A 49 3.20 -9.09 2.05
CA SER A 49 4.08 -10.22 2.34
C SER A 49 3.77 -10.77 3.72
N LYS A 50 4.16 -12.02 4.04
CA LYS A 50 3.77 -12.79 5.24
C LYS A 50 3.41 -11.91 6.45
N HIS A 51 4.34 -11.08 6.91
CA HIS A 51 4.21 -10.21 8.08
C HIS A 51 3.99 -8.73 7.75
N LEU A 52 4.21 -8.29 6.52
CA LEU A 52 4.21 -6.87 6.14
C LEU A 52 3.06 -6.49 5.21
N ARG A 53 2.55 -5.27 5.39
CA ARG A 53 1.51 -4.65 4.57
C ARG A 53 1.95 -3.24 4.20
N PHE A 54 1.94 -2.95 2.91
CA PHE A 54 2.25 -1.63 2.39
C PHE A 54 1.00 -1.09 1.69
N TYR A 55 0.64 0.14 2.01
CA TYR A 55 -0.54 0.80 1.50
C TYR A 55 -0.13 1.88 0.52
N LEU A 56 -0.72 1.84 -0.67
CA LEU A 56 -0.35 2.70 -1.77
C LEU A 56 -1.55 3.50 -2.26
N MET A 57 -1.29 4.73 -2.67
CA MET A 57 -2.25 5.57 -3.38
C MET A 57 -1.81 5.72 -4.83
N LYS A 58 -2.73 5.50 -5.77
CA LYS A 58 -2.48 5.80 -7.17
C LYS A 58 -2.71 7.30 -7.42
N LEU A 59 -1.68 7.97 -7.90
CA LEU A 59 -1.79 9.31 -8.48
C LEU A 59 -2.03 9.15 -9.98
N GLU A 60 -3.01 9.87 -10.53
CA GLU A 60 -3.24 9.81 -11.97
C GLU A 60 -2.00 10.31 -12.73
N LYS A 61 -1.72 9.68 -13.88
CA LYS A 61 -0.62 10.02 -14.81
C LYS A 61 0.82 9.99 -14.24
N THR A 62 1.02 9.70 -12.96
CA THR A 62 2.34 9.73 -12.32
C THR A 62 2.79 8.35 -11.88
N GLY A 63 1.96 7.62 -11.12
CA GLY A 63 2.36 6.33 -10.55
C GLY A 63 1.66 6.01 -9.24
N ARG A 64 2.37 5.33 -8.34
CA ARG A 64 1.86 4.96 -7.00
C ARG A 64 2.79 5.50 -5.93
N VAL A 65 2.20 6.09 -4.89
CA VAL A 65 2.91 6.59 -3.71
C VAL A 65 2.66 5.62 -2.57
N ILE A 66 3.73 5.20 -1.89
CA ILE A 66 3.64 4.43 -0.64
C ILE A 66 3.30 5.41 0.48
N LEU A 67 2.17 5.19 1.16
CA LEU A 67 1.73 6.03 2.27
C LEU A 67 2.15 5.45 3.62
N ILE A 68 1.95 4.15 3.81
CA ILE A 68 2.17 3.47 5.09
C ILE A 68 2.80 2.10 4.83
N GLY A 69 3.83 1.76 5.58
CA GLY A 69 4.36 0.41 5.71
C GLY A 69 4.20 -0.07 7.15
N GLY A 70 3.56 -1.23 7.34
CA GLY A 70 3.21 -1.73 8.67
C GLY A 70 3.23 -3.25 8.76
N ARG A 71 3.06 -3.76 10.00
CA ARG A 71 2.91 -5.20 10.23
C ARG A 71 1.46 -5.61 10.03
N LYS A 72 1.22 -6.83 9.54
CA LYS A 72 -0.11 -7.43 9.39
C LYS A 72 -0.91 -7.39 10.71
N THR A 73 -0.26 -7.52 11.85
CA THR A 73 -0.90 -7.45 13.18
C THR A 73 -1.56 -6.09 13.45
N ASN A 74 -1.06 -5.04 12.82
CA ASN A 74 -1.51 -3.66 13.02
C ASN A 74 -2.48 -3.21 11.92
N GLN A 75 -2.85 -4.11 11.00
CA GLN A 75 -3.62 -3.79 9.80
C GLN A 75 -4.90 -2.99 10.08
N LYS A 76 -5.64 -3.31 11.15
CA LYS A 76 -6.87 -2.59 11.49
C LYS A 76 -6.60 -1.13 11.85
N ALA A 77 -5.52 -0.87 12.60
CA ALA A 77 -5.11 0.48 12.97
C ALA A 77 -4.58 1.25 11.75
N ASP A 78 -3.76 0.60 10.94
CA ASP A 78 -3.20 1.19 9.71
C ASP A 78 -4.30 1.60 8.72
N LEU A 79 -5.34 0.78 8.54
CA LEU A 79 -6.46 1.10 7.65
C LEU A 79 -7.25 2.31 8.14
N LYS A 80 -7.50 2.41 9.45
CA LYS A 80 -8.16 3.59 10.04
C LYS A 80 -7.31 4.85 9.86
N TYR A 81 -6.00 4.74 10.06
CA TYR A 81 -5.08 5.86 9.85
C TYR A 81 -4.99 6.26 8.38
N LEU A 82 -4.95 5.28 7.46
CA LEU A 82 -4.96 5.50 6.02
C LEU A 82 -6.17 6.31 5.57
N GLU A 83 -7.36 6.02 6.08
CA GLU A 83 -8.57 6.80 5.77
C GLU A 83 -8.44 8.27 6.21
N SER A 84 -7.93 8.51 7.41
CA SER A 84 -7.69 9.88 7.91
C SER A 84 -6.64 10.61 7.07
N LEU A 85 -5.52 9.95 6.78
CA LEU A 85 -4.41 10.51 6.01
C LEU A 85 -4.85 10.91 4.59
N VAL A 86 -5.64 10.06 3.93
CA VAL A 86 -6.11 10.33 2.57
C VAL A 86 -7.12 11.49 2.54
N LYS A 87 -7.95 11.64 3.58
CA LYS A 87 -8.83 12.82 3.73
C LYS A 87 -8.02 14.10 3.93
N GLU A 88 -6.95 14.03 4.71
CA GLU A 88 -6.05 15.17 4.94
C GLU A 88 -5.35 15.57 3.64
N ILE A 89 -4.75 14.62 2.91
CA ILE A 89 -4.15 14.84 1.58
C ILE A 89 -5.14 15.50 0.63
N HIS A 90 -6.39 15.04 0.63
CA HIS A 90 -7.44 15.63 -0.19
C HIS A 90 -7.72 17.09 0.19
N SER A 91 -7.84 17.39 1.49
CA SER A 91 -8.12 18.74 1.98
C SER A 91 -7.00 19.75 1.69
N GLN A 92 -5.75 19.29 1.58
CA GLN A 92 -4.60 20.12 1.24
C GLN A 92 -4.51 20.47 -0.25
N GLY A 93 -5.46 20.00 -1.08
CA GLY A 93 -5.50 20.35 -2.50
C GLY A 93 -4.36 19.72 -3.29
N ILE A 94 -3.81 18.59 -2.84
CA ILE A 94 -2.90 17.78 -3.66
C ILE A 94 -3.75 17.16 -4.78
N SER A 95 -3.83 17.91 -5.88
CA SER A 95 -4.49 17.54 -7.12
C SER A 95 -3.81 16.31 -7.72
N THR A 96 -4.57 15.25 -7.95
CA THR A 96 -4.20 14.10 -8.79
C THR A 96 -4.47 14.36 -10.25
#